data_AF-A0A3L6S0M1-F1
#
_entry.id   AF-A0A3L6S0M1-F1
#
_cell.length_a   1.000
_cell.length_b   1.000
_cell.length_c   1.000
_cell.angle_alpha   90.00
_cell.angle_beta   90.00
_cell.angle_gamma   90.00
#
_symmetry.space_group_name_H-M   'P 1'
#
loop_
_entity.id
_entity.type
_entity.pdbx_description
1 polymer ?
#
loop_
_entity_poly.entity_id
_entity_poly.type
_entity_poly.pdbx_seq_one_letter_code
_entity_poly.pdbx_strand_id
1 'polypeptide(L)'
;MDDVDTIFNREPRNNGFSNEEAYGVDVFGHGVNFTSAPELVYDENGFDQMVWFVLNNCSQVENYVEMFKDELKREGVVNIERTLQQGFQTWFRSHIMRLWNANQEEVDVNLFSLACGSDFRVSKYSSCIVNGVRFNTVDHDKNKKTQNNGVMSQSTHNG
;
A
#
# COMPACT_ATOMS: atom_id res chain seq x y z
N MET A 1 -40.48 5.81 20.02
CA MET A 1 -39.67 6.88 19.39
C MET A 1 -38.38 6.33 18.79
N ASP A 2 -38.07 5.03 18.94
CA ASP A 2 -36.92 4.37 18.30
C ASP A 2 -37.21 3.80 16.89
N ASP A 3 -38.37 4.12 16.30
CA ASP A 3 -38.82 3.56 15.01
C ASP A 3 -38.71 4.56 13.85
N VAL A 4 -37.94 5.64 14.04
CA VAL A 4 -37.71 6.65 12.99
C VAL A 4 -36.23 6.72 12.68
N ASP A 5 -35.90 6.21 11.51
CA ASP A 5 -34.60 6.36 10.88
C ASP A 5 -34.28 7.84 10.64
N THR A 6 -33.27 8.36 11.34
CA THR A 6 -32.72 9.69 11.09
C THR A 6 -31.34 9.59 10.45
N ILE A 7 -30.82 10.69 9.90
CA ILE A 7 -29.45 10.75 9.38
C ILE A 7 -28.37 10.47 10.44
N PHE A 8 -28.72 10.58 11.72
CA PHE A 8 -27.82 10.35 12.85
C PHE A 8 -27.80 8.90 13.32
N ASN A 9 -28.83 8.12 12.95
CA ASN A 9 -28.99 6.72 13.38
C ASN A 9 -28.67 5.73 12.25
N ARG A 10 -28.39 6.24 11.03
CA ARG A 10 -28.09 5.44 9.84
C ARG A 10 -26.61 5.18 9.71
N GLU A 11 -26.28 3.97 9.29
CA GLU A 11 -24.93 3.58 8.93
C GLU A 11 -24.33 4.50 7.84
N PRO A 12 -23.02 4.80 7.90
CA PRO A 12 -22.35 5.59 6.88
C PRO A 12 -22.50 4.97 5.49
N ARG A 13 -22.75 5.82 4.49
CA ARG A 13 -22.89 5.37 3.08
C ARG A 13 -21.61 4.80 2.48
N ASN A 14 -20.48 5.20 3.03
CA ASN A 14 -19.16 4.71 2.66
C ASN A 14 -18.58 4.06 3.91
N ASN A 15 -18.77 2.75 4.06
CA ASN A 15 -18.09 2.02 5.11
C ASN A 15 -16.69 1.63 4.60
N GLY A 16 -15.65 1.94 5.36
CA GLY A 16 -14.29 1.46 5.10
C GLY A 16 -14.01 0.24 5.97
N PHE A 17 -12.95 -0.50 5.67
CA PHE A 17 -12.40 -1.51 6.58
C PHE A 17 -10.93 -1.19 6.78
N SER A 18 -10.50 -1.11 8.04
CA SER A 18 -9.08 -1.15 8.41
C SER A 18 -8.95 -1.81 9.77
N ASN A 19 -8.06 -2.78 9.88
CA ASN A 19 -7.67 -3.42 11.13
C ASN A 19 -6.18 -3.77 11.09
N GLU A 20 -5.33 -2.78 11.37
CA GLU A 20 -3.86 -2.92 11.34
C GLU A 20 -3.34 -3.95 12.34
N GLU A 21 -4.05 -4.17 13.46
CA GLU A 21 -3.67 -5.14 14.50
C GLU A 21 -3.98 -6.59 14.13
N ALA A 22 -4.77 -6.83 13.07
CA ALA A 22 -5.13 -8.19 12.64
C ALA A 22 -3.95 -8.96 12.03
N TYR A 23 -2.88 -8.27 11.65
CA TYR A 23 -1.75 -8.84 10.93
C TYR A 23 -0.43 -8.36 11.52
N GLY A 24 0.62 -9.17 11.36
CA GLY A 24 1.99 -8.79 11.74
C GLY A 24 2.56 -7.65 10.88
N VAL A 25 1.91 -7.35 9.75
CA VAL A 25 2.27 -6.27 8.82
C VAL A 25 1.04 -5.38 8.59
N ASP A 26 1.20 -4.07 8.79
CA ASP A 26 0.11 -3.08 8.78
C ASP A 26 -0.64 -3.01 7.44
N VAL A 27 0.07 -3.14 6.32
CA VAL A 27 -0.50 -3.04 4.97
C VAL A 27 -1.57 -4.10 4.70
N PHE A 28 -1.50 -5.27 5.36
CA PHE A 28 -2.51 -6.31 5.21
C PHE A 28 -3.80 -6.02 5.99
N GLY A 29 -3.70 -5.17 7.01
CA GLY A 29 -4.86 -4.67 7.76
C GLY A 29 -5.66 -3.61 7.01
N HIS A 30 -5.10 -3.02 5.96
CA HIS A 30 -5.77 -1.98 5.18
C HIS A 30 -6.77 -2.57 4.19
N GLY A 31 -8.05 -2.26 4.38
CA GLY A 31 -9.12 -2.69 3.49
C GLY A 31 -9.51 -1.63 2.47
N VAL A 32 -9.94 -2.11 1.30
CA VAL A 32 -10.49 -1.28 0.24
C VAL A 32 -11.81 -1.89 -0.23
N ASN A 33 -12.86 -1.08 -0.25
CA ASN A 33 -14.16 -1.46 -0.81
C ASN A 33 -14.26 -0.97 -2.25
N PHE A 34 -14.01 -1.86 -3.21
CA PHE A 34 -14.14 -1.54 -4.63
C PHE A 34 -15.60 -1.39 -5.03
N THR A 35 -15.93 -0.34 -5.78
CA THR A 35 -17.33 -0.08 -6.21
C THR A 35 -17.48 0.03 -7.72
N SER A 36 -16.45 -0.37 -8.44
CA SER A 36 -16.41 -0.47 -9.91
C SER A 36 -15.98 -1.87 -10.32
N ALA A 37 -16.25 -2.24 -11.56
CA ALA A 37 -15.77 -3.51 -12.11
C ALA A 37 -14.24 -3.50 -12.24
N PRO A 38 -13.56 -4.61 -11.95
CA PRO A 38 -12.11 -4.72 -12.13
C PRO A 38 -11.75 -4.74 -13.63
N GLU A 39 -10.67 -4.06 -13.97
CA GLU A 39 -9.97 -4.22 -15.24
C GLU A 39 -8.63 -4.92 -14.96
N LEU A 40 -8.44 -6.11 -15.51
CA LEU A 40 -7.19 -6.86 -15.35
C LEU A 40 -6.16 -6.36 -16.37
N VAL A 41 -5.03 -5.84 -15.89
CA VAL A 41 -3.96 -5.34 -16.76
C VAL A 41 -2.59 -5.85 -16.29
N TYR A 42 -1.63 -5.83 -17.21
CA TYR A 42 -0.21 -5.97 -16.92
C TYR A 42 0.40 -4.58 -16.96
N ASP A 43 0.70 -4.02 -15.80
CA ASP A 43 1.27 -2.66 -15.70
C ASP A 43 2.78 -2.75 -15.44
N GLU A 44 3.55 -3.02 -16.48
CA GLU A 44 5.02 -3.15 -16.37
C GLU A 44 5.69 -1.86 -15.92
N ASN A 45 5.10 -0.69 -16.19
CA ASN A 45 5.73 0.60 -15.91
C ASN A 45 5.40 1.12 -14.50
N GLY A 46 4.22 0.80 -13.96
CA GLY A 46 3.76 1.27 -12.65
C GLY A 46 3.97 0.26 -11.51
N PHE A 47 4.18 -1.02 -11.82
CA PHE A 47 4.25 -2.08 -10.81
C PHE A 47 5.38 -1.88 -9.81
N ASP A 48 6.60 -1.62 -10.28
CA ASP A 48 7.76 -1.42 -9.40
C ASP A 48 7.57 -0.19 -8.49
N GLN A 49 6.98 0.89 -9.02
CA GLN A 49 6.68 2.09 -8.24
C GLN A 49 5.62 1.82 -7.17
N MET A 50 4.60 1.03 -7.49
CA MET A 50 3.57 0.60 -6.55
C MET A 50 4.17 -0.28 -5.43
N VAL A 51 4.98 -1.28 -5.79
CA VAL A 51 5.62 -2.16 -4.80
C VAL A 51 6.56 -1.36 -3.91
N TRP A 52 7.37 -0.46 -4.48
CA TRP A 52 8.21 0.44 -3.70
C TRP A 52 7.37 1.30 -2.75
N PHE A 53 6.28 1.89 -3.21
CA PHE A 53 5.40 2.69 -2.36
C PHE A 53 4.88 1.90 -1.17
N VAL A 54 4.42 0.66 -1.39
CA VAL A 54 3.97 -0.22 -0.31
C VAL A 54 5.11 -0.51 0.68
N LEU A 55 6.26 -0.95 0.18
CA LEU A 55 7.39 -1.34 1.04
C LEU A 55 7.97 -0.14 1.81
N ASN A 56 8.06 1.04 1.20
CA ASN A 56 8.63 2.23 1.81
C ASN A 56 7.69 2.91 2.81
N ASN A 57 6.39 2.60 2.79
CA ASN A 57 5.41 3.13 3.75
C ASN A 57 4.96 2.08 4.78
N CYS A 58 5.59 0.91 4.80
CA CYS A 58 5.29 -0.14 5.77
C CYS A 58 6.24 -0.05 6.96
N SER A 59 5.70 0.16 8.16
CA SER A 59 6.50 0.39 9.36
C SER A 59 7.42 -0.81 9.69
N GLN A 60 6.93 -2.03 9.45
CA GLN A 60 7.68 -3.27 9.65
C GLN A 60 8.86 -3.45 8.68
N VAL A 61 8.89 -2.67 7.59
CA VAL A 61 9.94 -2.74 6.55
C VAL A 61 11.01 -1.66 6.74
N GLU A 62 10.76 -0.63 7.54
CA GLU A 62 11.65 0.54 7.73
C GLU A 62 13.08 0.14 8.12
N ASN A 63 13.24 -0.80 9.08
CA ASN A 63 14.55 -1.28 9.48
C ASN A 63 15.33 -1.91 8.31
N TYR A 64 14.64 -2.63 7.44
CA TYR A 64 15.24 -3.28 6.29
C TYR A 64 15.68 -2.26 5.22
N VAL A 65 14.91 -1.19 5.04
CA VAL A 65 15.28 -0.07 4.15
C VAL A 65 16.60 0.54 4.62
N GLU A 66 16.73 0.83 5.92
CA GLU A 66 17.97 1.39 6.48
C GLU A 66 19.15 0.41 6.39
N MET A 67 18.93 -0.88 6.65
CA MET A 67 19.97 -1.91 6.45
C MET A 67 20.50 -1.93 5.02
N PHE A 68 19.61 -1.91 4.02
CA PHE A 68 20.05 -1.89 2.62
C PHE A 68 20.76 -0.57 2.28
N LYS A 69 20.25 0.56 2.79
CA LYS A 69 20.88 1.87 2.63
C LYS A 69 22.31 1.89 3.16
N ASP A 70 22.56 1.28 4.32
CA ASP A 70 23.90 1.19 4.90
C ASP A 70 24.83 0.25 4.12
N GLU A 71 24.30 -0.83 3.54
CA GLU A 71 25.03 -1.67 2.61
C GLU A 71 25.49 -0.89 1.36
N LEU A 72 24.59 -0.11 0.76
CA LEU A 72 24.92 0.74 -0.39
C LEU A 72 25.99 1.79 -0.07
N LYS A 73 25.92 2.41 1.13
CA LYS A 73 26.96 3.35 1.60
C LYS A 73 28.32 2.67 1.71
N ARG A 74 28.37 1.47 2.30
CA ARG A 74 29.60 0.69 2.49
C ARG A 74 30.23 0.26 1.16
N GLU A 75 29.41 -0.02 0.15
CA GLU A 75 29.84 -0.34 -1.21
C GLU A 75 30.29 0.90 -2.02
N GLY A 76 30.10 2.11 -1.50
CA GLY A 76 30.47 3.34 -2.20
C GLY A 76 29.54 3.68 -3.36
N VAL A 77 28.28 3.24 -3.32
CA VAL A 77 27.29 3.56 -4.34
C VAL A 77 26.99 5.06 -4.31
N VAL A 78 27.19 5.73 -5.44
CA VAL A 78 27.06 7.20 -5.54
C VAL A 78 25.61 7.67 -5.47
N ASN A 79 24.68 6.96 -6.12
CA ASN A 79 23.26 7.34 -6.17
C ASN A 79 22.41 6.39 -5.32
N ILE A 80 22.53 6.53 -3.99
CA ILE A 80 21.90 5.66 -3.01
C ILE A 80 20.39 5.63 -3.17
N GLU A 81 19.73 6.80 -3.23
CA GLU A 81 18.26 6.88 -3.27
C GLU A 81 17.68 6.20 -4.51
N ARG A 82 18.31 6.41 -5.68
CA ARG A 82 17.87 5.73 -6.92
C ARG A 82 18.08 4.22 -6.82
N THR A 83 19.24 3.78 -6.32
CA THR A 83 19.53 2.35 -6.19
C THR A 83 18.65 1.67 -5.14
N LEU A 84 18.33 2.37 -4.05
CA LEU A 84 17.39 1.94 -3.03
C LEU A 84 16.02 1.69 -3.68
N GLN A 85 15.47 2.68 -4.36
CA GLN A 85 14.15 2.58 -5.01
C GLN A 85 14.09 1.45 -6.06
N GLN A 86 15.17 1.19 -6.79
CA GLN A 86 15.20 0.18 -7.85
C GLN A 86 15.54 -1.23 -7.36
N GLY A 87 16.37 -1.36 -6.32
CA GLY A 87 16.96 -2.64 -5.90
C GLY A 87 16.38 -3.20 -4.60
N PHE A 88 15.70 -2.37 -3.81
CA PHE A 88 15.28 -2.76 -2.46
C PHE A 88 14.34 -3.96 -2.46
N GLN A 89 13.36 -4.03 -3.35
CA GLN A 89 12.42 -5.16 -3.41
C GLN A 89 13.15 -6.50 -3.59
N THR A 90 14.09 -6.56 -4.54
CA THR A 90 14.88 -7.78 -4.78
C THR A 90 15.75 -8.12 -3.58
N TRP A 91 16.44 -7.12 -3.02
CA TRP A 91 17.27 -7.30 -1.83
C TRP A 91 16.45 -7.80 -0.63
N PHE A 92 15.31 -7.16 -0.36
CA PHE A 92 14.41 -7.46 0.75
C PHE A 92 13.90 -8.90 0.66
N ARG A 93 13.43 -9.31 -0.53
CA ARG A 93 13.02 -10.69 -0.79
C ARG A 93 14.14 -11.68 -0.49
N SER A 94 15.33 -11.45 -1.03
CA SER A 94 16.48 -12.34 -0.81
C SER A 94 16.89 -12.40 0.66
N HIS A 95 16.87 -11.26 1.36
CA HIS A 95 17.21 -11.16 2.77
C HIS A 95 16.24 -11.96 3.64
N ILE A 96 14.93 -11.72 3.48
CA ILE A 96 13.89 -12.40 4.25
C ILE A 96 13.87 -13.91 3.93
N MET A 97 14.06 -14.29 2.67
CA MET A 97 14.14 -15.71 2.29
C MET A 97 15.35 -16.41 2.93
N ARG A 98 16.48 -15.72 3.07
CA ARG A 98 17.65 -16.27 3.78
C ARG A 98 17.38 -16.44 5.27
N LEU A 99 16.76 -15.45 5.91
CA LEU A 99 16.39 -15.53 7.33
C LEU A 99 15.41 -16.68 7.57
N TRP A 100 14.37 -16.77 6.74
CA TRP A 100 13.37 -17.84 6.79
C TRP A 100 14.02 -19.23 6.68
N ASN A 101 14.95 -19.42 5.75
CA ASN A 101 15.64 -20.70 5.59
C ASN A 101 16.62 -21.03 6.72
N ALA A 102 17.14 -20.02 7.42
CA ALA A 102 18.06 -20.20 8.55
C ALA A 102 17.30 -20.52 9.83
N ASN A 103 16.23 -19.78 10.14
CA ASN A 103 15.35 -20.02 11.27
C ASN A 103 13.95 -19.47 11.00
N GLN A 104 13.00 -20.36 10.68
CA GLN A 104 11.63 -19.99 10.33
C GLN A 104 10.87 -19.32 11.49
N GLU A 105 11.19 -19.67 12.74
CA GLU A 105 10.47 -19.18 13.91
C GLU A 105 10.75 -17.70 14.22
N GLU A 106 11.83 -17.14 13.67
CA GLU A 106 12.21 -15.73 13.88
C GLU A 106 11.56 -14.76 12.89
N VAL A 107 10.93 -15.26 11.83
CA VAL A 107 10.33 -14.43 10.78
C VAL A 107 8.81 -14.52 10.84
N ASP A 108 8.16 -13.38 11.04
CA ASP A 108 6.71 -13.29 10.97
C ASP A 108 6.21 -13.72 9.57
N VAL A 109 5.14 -14.53 9.55
CA VAL A 109 4.57 -15.09 8.31
C VAL A 109 4.06 -14.00 7.38
N ASN A 110 3.51 -12.91 7.93
CA ASN A 110 3.02 -11.79 7.13
C ASN A 110 4.19 -11.01 6.52
N LEU A 111 5.29 -10.83 7.27
CA LEU A 111 6.51 -10.22 6.75
C LEU A 111 7.13 -11.07 5.62
N PHE A 112 7.18 -12.39 5.79
CA PHE A 112 7.61 -13.31 4.73
C PHE A 112 6.70 -13.22 3.49
N SER A 113 5.38 -13.17 3.70
CA SER A 113 4.40 -13.03 2.62
C SER A 113 4.55 -11.71 1.88
N LEU A 114 4.83 -10.61 2.59
CA LEU A 114 5.12 -9.30 1.99
C LEU A 114 6.39 -9.37 1.13
N ALA A 115 7.46 -10.01 1.63
CA ALA A 115 8.72 -10.16 0.92
C ALA A 115 8.62 -11.03 -0.34
N CYS A 116 7.69 -11.99 -0.38
CA CYS A 116 7.40 -12.77 -1.58
C CYS A 116 6.91 -11.90 -2.76
N GLY A 117 6.32 -10.74 -2.45
CA GLY A 117 5.81 -9.78 -3.43
C GLY A 117 4.42 -10.11 -3.95
N SER A 118 3.82 -9.15 -4.66
CA SER A 118 2.49 -9.28 -5.27
C SER A 118 2.55 -10.00 -6.62
N ASP A 119 1.40 -10.52 -7.04
CA ASP A 119 1.22 -11.03 -8.42
C ASP A 119 1.31 -9.88 -9.42
N PHE A 120 1.98 -10.08 -10.56
CA PHE A 120 2.14 -9.08 -11.62
C PHE A 120 0.81 -8.72 -12.32
N ARG A 121 -0.23 -9.55 -12.16
CA ARG A 121 -1.58 -9.26 -12.67
C ARG A 121 -2.27 -8.29 -11.72
N VAL A 122 -2.36 -7.03 -12.12
CA VAL A 122 -3.01 -5.99 -11.31
C VAL A 122 -4.45 -5.78 -11.75
N SER A 123 -5.34 -5.63 -10.78
CA SER A 123 -6.72 -5.21 -11.02
C SER A 123 -6.83 -3.70 -10.82
N LYS A 124 -7.17 -2.98 -11.88
CA LYS A 124 -7.46 -1.54 -11.82
C LYS A 124 -8.95 -1.33 -11.59
N TYR A 125 -9.26 -0.32 -10.78
CA TYR A 125 -10.62 0.06 -10.41
C TYR A 125 -10.81 1.55 -10.66
N SER A 126 -11.97 1.93 -11.21
CA SER A 126 -12.29 3.33 -11.48
C SER A 126 -12.90 4.05 -10.27
N SER A 127 -13.31 3.30 -9.23
CA SER A 127 -13.89 3.80 -7.98
C SER A 127 -13.68 2.82 -6.82
N CYS A 128 -13.29 3.34 -5.65
CA CYS A 128 -13.15 2.60 -4.40
C CYS A 128 -13.54 3.45 -3.19
N ILE A 129 -13.70 2.80 -2.04
CA ILE A 129 -13.89 3.43 -0.74
C ILE A 129 -12.75 2.98 0.18
N VAL A 130 -12.05 3.94 0.75
CA VAL A 130 -10.97 3.73 1.72
C VAL A 130 -11.24 4.67 2.90
N ASN A 131 -11.22 4.14 4.12
CA ASN A 131 -11.43 4.92 5.36
C ASN A 131 -12.68 5.83 5.30
N GLY A 132 -13.77 5.33 4.71
CA GLY A 132 -15.04 6.05 4.58
C GLY A 132 -15.09 7.15 3.51
N VAL A 133 -13.99 7.36 2.79
CA VAL A 133 -13.92 8.30 1.65
C VAL A 133 -14.02 7.52 0.35
N ARG A 134 -14.89 7.99 -0.57
CA ARG A 134 -15.00 7.43 -1.92
C ARG A 134 -14.05 8.18 -2.84
N PHE A 135 -13.18 7.44 -3.51
CA PHE A 135 -12.26 7.95 -4.53
C PHE A 135 -12.71 7.46 -5.90
N ASN A 136 -12.63 8.35 -6.88
CA ASN A 136 -12.95 8.05 -8.27
C ASN A 136 -11.81 8.48 -9.18
N THR A 137 -11.63 7.77 -10.28
CA THR A 137 -10.76 8.23 -11.37
C THR A 137 -11.37 9.45 -12.06
N VAL A 138 -10.54 10.31 -12.65
CA VAL A 138 -10.97 11.49 -13.40
C VAL A 138 -11.97 11.11 -14.50
N ASP A 139 -11.70 10.03 -15.22
CA ASP A 139 -12.58 9.54 -16.29
C ASP A 139 -13.95 9.06 -15.80
N HIS A 140 -14.00 8.47 -14.60
CA HIS A 140 -15.27 8.05 -13.99
C HIS A 140 -16.11 9.25 -13.53
N ASP A 141 -15.45 10.33 -13.13
CA ASP A 141 -16.10 11.53 -12.58
C ASP A 141 -16.43 12.62 -13.59
N LYS A 142 -15.91 12.54 -14.81
CA LYS A 142 -16.10 13.58 -15.83
C LYS A 142 -17.56 13.95 -16.11
N ASN A 143 -18.48 13.00 -15.91
CA ASN A 143 -19.91 13.17 -16.16
C ASN A 143 -20.75 13.19 -14.87
N LYS A 144 -20.12 13.30 -13.69
CA LYS A 144 -20.83 13.30 -12.40
C LYS A 144 -21.07 14.74 -11.92
N LYS A 145 -22.22 14.96 -11.28
CA LYS A 145 -22.57 16.26 -10.69
C LYS A 145 -21.68 16.64 -9.49
N THR A 146 -21.20 15.63 -8.76
CA THR A 146 -20.27 15.76 -7.63
C THR A 146 -19.00 14.98 -7.96
N GLN A 147 -17.84 15.63 -7.89
CA GLN A 147 -16.53 15.05 -8.19
C GLN A 147 -15.80 14.68 -6.90
N ASN A 148 -15.28 13.46 -6.86
CA ASN A 148 -14.44 12.88 -5.81
C ASN A 148 -13.14 12.31 -6.42
N ASN A 149 -12.60 13.00 -7.41
CA ASN A 149 -11.38 12.60 -8.15
C ASN A 149 -10.11 13.35 -7.70
N GLY A 150 -10.21 14.20 -6.69
CA GLY A 150 -9.09 14.92 -6.10
C GLY A 150 -8.63 14.30 -4.78
N VAL A 151 -7.32 14.28 -4.55
CA VAL A 151 -6.70 13.96 -3.26
C VAL A 151 -5.91 15.19 -2.81
N MET A 152 -6.10 15.61 -1.56
CA MET A 152 -5.37 16.72 -0.94
C MET A 152 -4.57 16.17 0.23
N SER A 153 -3.26 16.39 0.24
CA SER A 153 -2.41 16.13 1.41
C SER A 153 -1.96 17.45 2.04
N GLN A 154 -1.80 17.47 3.36
CA GLN A 154 -1.17 18.61 4.02
C GLN A 154 0.32 18.59 3.68
N SER A 155 0.84 19.67 3.07
CA SER A 155 2.26 19.83 2.82
C SER A 155 2.98 20.28 4.09
N THR A 156 3.97 19.53 4.56
CA THR A 156 4.94 19.97 5.55
C THR A 156 6.07 20.74 4.85
N HIS A 157 5.81 21.99 4.48
CA HIS A 157 6.90 22.92 4.16
C HIS A 157 7.50 23.44 5.46
N ASN A 158 8.65 22.90 5.86
CA ASN A 158 9.53 23.59 6.80
C ASN A 158 10.11 24.81 6.06
N GLY A 159 9.54 25.98 6.34
CA GLY A 159 10.09 27.27 5.90
C GLY A 159 11.37 27.65 6.61
#